data_AF-D9SCM8-F1
#
_entry.id   AF-D9SCM8-F1
#
_cell.length_a   1.000
_cell.length_b   1.000
_cell.length_c   1.000
_cell.angle_alpha   90.00
_cell.angle_beta   90.00
_cell.angle_gamma   90.00
#
_symmetry.space_group_name_H-M   'P 1'
#
loop_
_entity.id
_entity.type
_entity.pdbx_description
1 polymer ?
#
loop_
_entity_poly.entity_id
_entity_poly.type
_entity_poly.pdbx_seq_one_letter_code
_entity_poly.pdbx_strand_id
1 'polypeptide(L)'
;MSNSVITIQGCWAFVLNQIDIDAELPFAFTEDCSIHKATDEQTQQIKKILSEKVGSSGWCQPTQFYEYDAVRDGASTSLNQLPATEWRYYVVSTCDNGHTNNNLHMASNISAAPLEISALIFYLKAGFGWRSGILQRNFDQFPMPVSHIGKEDLLDIAEVYQSYITFDKEAFPEITRAMNMFDSLSFLQKNSTFHVLGLFAIIEMLITHNPKLEDRGDSITHQMQSKIPLLSRRFQEKLDYPFYFQDGSEKKVWSALYKYRSAMAHGGVSDFASSELRILKDANNADAFLREVVKRLLRHSLKEPQLYRDLRNC
;
A
#
# COMPACT_ATOMS: atom_id res chain seq x y z
N MET A 1 -7.79 -0.40 36.37
CA MET A 1 -6.54 0.21 35.86
C MET A 1 -6.97 1.43 35.07
N SER A 2 -6.55 2.63 35.48
CA SER A 2 -7.01 3.87 34.86
C SER A 2 -6.32 4.08 33.52
N ASN A 3 -7.10 4.16 32.44
CA ASN A 3 -6.63 4.62 31.15
C ASN A 3 -6.28 6.11 31.26
N SER A 4 -5.03 6.42 31.62
CA SER A 4 -4.49 7.76 31.49
C SER A 4 -4.43 8.09 30.01
N VAL A 5 -5.25 9.04 29.57
CA VAL A 5 -5.20 9.63 28.23
C VAL A 5 -3.81 10.24 28.06
N ILE A 6 -2.95 9.58 27.28
CA ILE A 6 -1.64 10.12 26.90
C ILE A 6 -1.92 11.24 25.90
N THR A 7 -1.92 12.49 26.37
CA THR A 7 -1.96 13.65 25.49
C THR A 7 -0.60 13.81 24.84
N ILE A 8 -0.37 13.14 23.70
CA ILE A 8 0.84 13.29 22.91
C ILE A 8 0.84 14.72 22.32
N GLN A 9 1.58 15.65 22.92
CA GLN A 9 1.88 16.95 22.31
C GLN A 9 2.97 16.75 21.24
N GLY A 10 2.57 16.32 20.05
CA GLY A 10 3.51 15.98 18.97
C GLY A 10 3.00 16.24 17.55
N CYS A 11 3.73 15.73 16.56
CA CYS A 11 3.35 15.75 15.16
C CYS A 11 2.17 14.79 14.94
N TRP A 12 1.32 15.06 13.95
CA TRP A 12 0.28 14.10 13.57
C TRP A 12 0.02 14.11 12.08
N ALA A 13 -0.43 12.98 11.56
CA ALA A 13 -0.70 12.77 10.16
C ALA A 13 -2.15 12.33 9.96
N PHE A 14 -2.81 12.90 8.95
CA PHE A 14 -4.17 12.50 8.59
C PHE A 14 -4.14 11.20 7.78
N VAL A 15 -4.98 10.24 8.15
CA VAL A 15 -5.19 9.01 7.38
C VAL A 15 -6.11 9.33 6.20
N LEU A 16 -5.54 9.40 5.00
CA LEU A 16 -6.24 9.91 3.81
C LEU A 16 -7.21 8.90 3.17
N ASN A 17 -6.93 7.60 3.27
CA ASN A 17 -7.85 6.59 2.75
C ASN A 17 -9.11 6.48 3.63
N GLN A 18 -10.26 6.25 3.00
CA GLN A 18 -11.51 6.05 3.73
C GLN A 18 -11.47 4.70 4.44
N ILE A 19 -11.35 4.75 5.76
CA ILE A 19 -11.30 3.56 6.60
C ILE A 19 -12.35 3.63 7.70
N ASP A 20 -12.83 2.46 8.13
CA ASP A 20 -13.55 2.28 9.38
C ASP A 20 -12.74 1.34 10.27
N ILE A 21 -12.40 1.80 11.46
CA ILE A 21 -11.61 1.02 12.41
C ILE A 21 -12.55 0.34 13.40
N ASP A 22 -12.60 -0.99 13.35
CA ASP A 22 -13.31 -1.83 14.30
C ASP A 22 -12.32 -2.41 15.33
N ALA A 23 -11.78 -1.51 16.15
CA ALA A 23 -10.84 -1.80 17.22
C ALA A 23 -10.94 -0.75 18.32
N GLU A 24 -10.42 -1.07 19.51
CA GLU A 24 -10.32 -0.10 20.61
C GLU A 24 -9.31 1.01 20.26
N LEU A 25 -9.72 2.27 20.40
CA LEU A 25 -8.90 3.45 20.14
C LEU A 25 -8.71 4.27 21.42
N PRO A 26 -7.53 4.90 21.62
CA PRO A 26 -6.36 4.91 20.74
C PRO A 26 -5.66 3.54 20.68
N PHE A 27 -5.16 3.16 19.50
CA PHE A 27 -4.31 1.98 19.34
C PHE A 27 -2.86 2.42 19.21
N ALA A 28 -1.99 1.91 20.07
CA ALA A 28 -0.56 2.22 20.08
C ALA A 28 0.21 1.26 19.16
N PHE A 29 0.90 1.79 18.14
CA PHE A 29 1.88 1.04 17.37
C PHE A 29 3.20 0.92 18.15
N THR A 30 3.56 1.97 18.89
CA THR A 30 4.66 2.03 19.88
C THR A 30 4.27 2.98 21.02
N GLU A 31 5.14 3.15 22.01
CA GLU A 31 4.92 4.11 23.11
C GLU A 31 4.75 5.57 22.60
N ASP A 32 5.40 5.90 21.49
CA ASP A 32 5.44 7.25 20.91
C ASP A 32 4.60 7.41 19.64
N CYS A 33 3.83 6.39 19.25
CA CYS A 33 3.07 6.38 18.00
C CYS A 33 1.73 5.66 18.16
N SER A 34 0.63 6.36 17.89
CA SER A 34 -0.72 5.79 18.00
C SER A 34 -1.67 6.32 16.95
N ILE A 35 -2.67 5.52 16.58
CA ILE A 35 -3.81 5.91 15.76
C ILE A 35 -5.03 6.16 16.64
N HIS A 36 -5.78 7.22 16.34
CA HIS A 36 -7.02 7.56 17.02
C HIS A 36 -7.95 8.39 16.14
N LYS A 37 -9.20 8.58 16.57
CA LYS A 37 -10.11 9.57 15.98
C LYS A 37 -9.53 10.97 16.16
N ALA A 38 -9.63 11.80 15.12
CA ALA A 38 -9.24 13.20 15.18
C ALA A 38 -10.07 13.93 16.25
N THR A 39 -9.45 14.85 17.00
CA THR A 39 -10.20 15.80 17.85
C THR A 39 -11.01 16.76 16.99
N ASP A 40 -11.90 17.54 17.60
CA ASP A 40 -12.64 18.59 16.89
C ASP A 40 -11.68 19.60 16.24
N GLU A 41 -10.63 20.01 16.93
CA GLU A 41 -9.63 20.94 16.40
C GLU A 41 -8.88 20.34 15.21
N GLN A 42 -8.44 19.08 15.32
CA GLN A 42 -7.77 18.38 14.21
C GLN A 42 -8.71 18.23 13.02
N THR A 43 -9.97 17.88 13.27
CA THR A 43 -11.02 17.76 12.24
C THR A 43 -11.22 19.08 11.50
N GLN A 44 -11.33 20.21 12.22
CA GLN A 44 -11.47 21.52 11.58
C GLN A 44 -10.22 21.89 10.75
N GLN A 45 -9.02 21.56 11.24
CA GLN A 45 -7.79 21.78 10.48
C GLN A 45 -7.75 20.94 9.19
N ILE A 46 -8.11 19.66 9.26
CA ILE A 46 -8.18 18.77 8.09
C ILE A 46 -9.18 19.34 7.07
N LYS A 47 -10.41 19.66 7.50
CA LYS A 47 -11.44 20.22 6.61
C LYS A 47 -10.97 21.50 5.92
N LYS A 48 -10.35 22.41 6.67
CA LYS A 48 -9.78 23.64 6.12
C LYS A 48 -8.75 23.32 5.04
N ILE A 49 -7.75 22.49 5.33
CA ILE A 49 -6.69 22.19 4.37
C ILE A 49 -7.24 21.47 3.13
N LEU A 50 -8.15 20.51 3.30
CA LEU A 50 -8.77 19.83 2.17
C LEU A 50 -9.53 20.82 1.26
N SER A 51 -10.30 21.74 1.86
CA SER A 51 -11.01 22.77 1.09
C SER A 51 -10.06 23.72 0.35
N GLU A 52 -8.93 24.10 0.96
CA GLU A 52 -7.97 25.05 0.39
C GLU A 52 -7.04 24.43 -0.67
N LYS A 53 -6.67 23.15 -0.50
CA LYS A 53 -5.62 22.50 -1.33
C LYS A 53 -6.16 21.57 -2.39
N VAL A 54 -7.26 20.90 -2.12
CA VAL A 54 -7.92 20.01 -3.09
C VAL A 54 -9.00 20.78 -3.84
N GLY A 55 -9.72 21.67 -3.13
CA GLY A 55 -10.86 22.38 -3.68
C GLY A 55 -12.07 21.48 -3.86
N SER A 56 -13.13 22.03 -4.43
CA SER A 56 -14.32 21.25 -4.79
C SER A 56 -14.25 20.84 -6.25
N SER A 57 -14.36 19.55 -6.54
CA SER A 57 -14.80 19.14 -7.87
C SER A 57 -16.32 19.36 -7.92
N GLY A 58 -16.88 19.74 -9.07
CA GLY A 58 -18.30 20.15 -9.19
C GLY A 58 -19.34 19.11 -8.74
N TRP A 59 -18.91 17.91 -8.38
CA TRP A 59 -19.75 16.78 -7.97
C TRP A 59 -19.56 16.36 -6.50
N CYS A 60 -18.47 16.78 -5.83
CA CYS A 60 -18.23 16.44 -4.44
C CYS A 60 -17.22 17.37 -3.74
N GLN A 61 -17.48 17.64 -2.46
CA GLN A 61 -16.51 18.26 -1.56
C GLN A 61 -15.60 17.17 -0.97
N PRO A 62 -14.29 17.40 -0.82
CA PRO A 62 -13.38 16.41 -0.24
C PRO A 62 -13.81 15.92 1.14
N THR A 63 -14.49 16.75 1.93
CA THR A 63 -14.98 16.37 3.26
C THR A 63 -16.10 15.33 3.20
N GLN A 64 -16.87 15.28 2.10
CA GLN A 64 -17.94 14.30 1.94
C GLN A 64 -17.43 12.86 1.92
N PHE A 65 -16.16 12.64 1.60
CA PHE A 65 -15.51 11.33 1.64
C PHE A 65 -15.43 10.75 3.07
N TYR A 66 -15.52 11.59 4.10
CA TYR A 66 -15.37 11.18 5.49
C TYR A 66 -16.63 11.39 6.32
N GLU A 67 -17.60 12.14 5.78
CA GLU A 67 -18.84 12.53 6.46
C GLU A 67 -20.09 11.85 5.89
N TYR A 68 -19.94 11.05 4.82
CA TYR A 68 -21.07 10.41 4.15
C TYR A 68 -20.76 8.95 3.83
N ASP A 69 -21.82 8.16 3.76
CA ASP A 69 -21.83 6.84 3.15
C ASP A 69 -22.38 6.90 1.73
N ALA A 70 -21.68 6.23 0.82
CA ALA A 70 -22.15 6.01 -0.52
C ALA A 70 -22.99 4.73 -0.58
N VAL A 71 -24.29 4.88 -0.77
CA VAL A 71 -25.21 3.75 -1.00
C VAL A 71 -25.44 3.62 -2.50
N ARG A 72 -25.10 2.46 -3.05
CA ARG A 72 -25.39 2.12 -4.45
C ARG A 72 -26.73 1.43 -4.55
N ASP A 73 -27.64 2.00 -5.34
CA ASP A 73 -28.90 1.39 -5.75
C ASP A 73 -28.93 1.29 -7.29
N GLY A 74 -28.59 0.09 -7.79
CA GLY A 74 -28.41 -0.17 -9.21
C GLY A 74 -27.31 0.71 -9.84
N ALA A 75 -27.70 1.56 -10.79
CA ALA A 75 -26.81 2.51 -11.46
C ALA A 75 -26.69 3.86 -10.73
N SER A 76 -27.48 4.07 -9.68
CA SER A 76 -27.47 5.32 -8.90
C SER A 76 -26.61 5.18 -7.65
N THR A 77 -25.96 6.27 -7.25
CA THR A 77 -25.26 6.36 -5.96
C THR A 77 -25.86 7.53 -5.18
N SER A 78 -26.45 7.25 -4.02
CA SER A 78 -26.91 8.26 -3.08
C SER A 78 -25.89 8.44 -1.95
N LEU A 79 -25.80 9.65 -1.41
CA LEU A 79 -24.93 9.95 -0.27
C LEU A 79 -25.78 10.14 0.97
N ASN A 80 -25.54 9.33 1.98
CA ASN A 80 -26.19 9.42 3.28
C ASN A 80 -25.23 10.09 4.25
N GLN A 81 -25.64 11.22 4.82
CA GLN A 81 -24.80 11.93 5.78
C GLN A 81 -24.67 11.11 7.07
N LEU A 82 -23.45 10.96 7.54
CA LEU A 82 -23.13 10.31 8.81
C LEU A 82 -23.29 11.30 9.97
N PRO A 83 -23.72 10.83 11.15
CA PRO A 83 -23.62 11.63 12.36
C PRO A 83 -22.14 11.92 12.67
N ALA A 84 -21.88 13.06 13.33
CA ALA A 84 -20.51 13.51 13.60
C ALA A 84 -19.66 12.49 14.38
N THR A 85 -20.30 11.69 15.23
CA THR A 85 -19.67 10.60 15.99
C THR A 85 -19.16 9.46 15.10
N GLU A 86 -19.68 9.34 13.88
CA GLU A 86 -19.32 8.30 12.91
C GLU A 86 -18.40 8.82 11.80
N TRP A 87 -18.06 10.12 11.79
CA TRP A 87 -17.15 10.66 10.78
C TRP A 87 -15.78 9.98 10.80
N ARG A 88 -15.23 9.75 9.61
CA ARG A 88 -14.02 8.93 9.38
C ARG A 88 -12.73 9.73 9.42
N TYR A 89 -12.64 10.71 10.31
CA TYR A 89 -11.39 11.45 10.52
C TYR A 89 -10.52 10.70 11.52
N TYR A 90 -9.50 10.00 11.01
CA TYR A 90 -8.48 9.34 11.82
C TYR A 90 -7.13 10.02 11.62
N VAL A 91 -6.35 10.04 12.70
CA VAL A 91 -4.99 10.59 12.68
C VAL A 91 -4.04 9.62 13.35
N VAL A 92 -2.79 9.63 12.88
CA VAL A 92 -1.66 9.04 13.58
C VAL A 92 -0.90 10.15 14.29
N SER A 93 -0.76 10.05 15.60
CA SER A 93 0.02 10.99 16.41
C SER A 93 1.39 10.40 16.76
N THR A 94 2.43 11.23 16.69
CA THR A 94 3.81 10.86 17.03
C THR A 94 4.47 11.89 17.95
N CYS A 95 5.36 11.45 18.83
CA CYS A 95 6.11 12.36 19.71
C CYS A 95 7.23 13.14 19.00
N ASP A 96 7.58 12.77 17.77
CA ASP A 96 8.75 13.27 17.05
C ASP A 96 8.43 14.30 15.94
N ASN A 97 9.46 14.73 15.22
CA ASN A 97 9.34 15.67 14.10
C ASN A 97 8.87 15.01 12.78
N GLY A 98 8.18 13.88 12.83
CA GLY A 98 7.56 13.22 11.66
C GLY A 98 8.39 12.14 10.97
N HIS A 99 9.58 11.79 11.49
CA HIS A 99 10.32 10.62 10.99
C HIS A 99 9.54 9.32 11.24
N THR A 100 8.90 9.21 12.41
CA THR A 100 8.01 8.11 12.78
C THR A 100 6.85 7.98 11.79
N ASN A 101 6.22 9.08 11.39
CA ASN A 101 5.14 9.05 10.39
C ASN A 101 5.61 8.49 9.03
N ASN A 102 6.79 8.89 8.57
CA ASN A 102 7.33 8.36 7.31
C ASN A 102 7.66 6.86 7.41
N ASN A 103 8.27 6.43 8.51
CA ASN A 103 8.60 5.02 8.73
C ASN A 103 7.32 4.16 8.87
N LEU A 104 6.32 4.66 9.59
CA LEU A 104 5.03 3.99 9.72
C LEU A 104 4.30 3.93 8.38
N HIS A 105 4.35 4.98 7.57
CA HIS A 105 3.77 4.95 6.22
C HIS A 105 4.41 3.84 5.37
N MET A 106 5.74 3.78 5.36
CA MET A 106 6.49 2.76 4.62
C MET A 106 6.12 1.34 5.06
N ALA A 107 6.03 1.11 6.38
CA ALA A 107 5.61 -0.17 6.94
C ALA A 107 4.16 -0.50 6.62
N SER A 108 3.26 0.47 6.81
CA SER A 108 1.83 0.29 6.58
C SER A 108 1.52 0.01 5.10
N ASN A 109 2.23 0.64 4.16
CA ASN A 109 2.07 0.40 2.73
C ASN A 109 2.28 -1.07 2.32
N ILE A 110 3.13 -1.81 3.05
CA ILE A 110 3.36 -3.24 2.80
C ILE A 110 2.56 -4.17 3.71
N SER A 111 1.79 -3.63 4.66
CA SER A 111 0.93 -4.38 5.59
C SER A 111 -0.39 -4.80 4.93
N ALA A 112 -1.16 -5.70 5.56
CA ALA A 112 -2.42 -6.20 5.01
C ALA A 112 -3.41 -5.06 4.69
N ALA A 113 -3.63 -4.16 5.65
CA ALA A 113 -4.45 -2.96 5.49
C ALA A 113 -3.58 -1.69 5.54
N PRO A 114 -3.23 -1.07 4.41
CA PRO A 114 -2.37 0.11 4.39
C PRO A 114 -3.10 1.37 4.88
N LEU A 115 -2.34 2.26 5.52
CA LEU A 115 -2.75 3.58 5.99
C LEU A 115 -2.05 4.66 5.15
N GLU A 116 -2.83 5.48 4.47
CA GLU A 116 -2.32 6.54 3.60
C GLU A 116 -2.04 7.82 4.43
N ILE A 117 -0.96 7.81 5.22
CA ILE A 117 -0.63 8.87 6.19
C ILE A 117 0.43 9.88 5.71
N SER A 118 1.05 9.67 4.55
CA SER A 118 2.10 10.60 4.06
C SER A 118 1.56 11.83 3.34
N ALA A 119 0.26 11.87 3.08
CA ALA A 119 -0.35 12.89 2.22
C ALA A 119 -0.51 14.24 2.90
N LEU A 120 -0.79 14.25 4.20
CA LEU A 120 -1.04 15.46 4.97
C LEU A 120 -0.52 15.30 6.41
N ILE A 121 0.56 16.00 6.73
CA ILE A 121 1.28 15.91 8.00
C ILE A 121 1.30 17.29 8.67
N PHE A 122 0.98 17.34 9.96
CA PHE A 122 0.89 18.55 10.77
C PHE A 122 2.01 18.57 11.82
N TYR A 123 2.89 19.56 11.71
CA TYR A 123 4.05 19.70 12.59
C TYR A 123 3.76 20.68 13.72
N LEU A 124 4.23 20.35 14.93
CA LEU A 124 4.08 21.22 16.09
C LEU A 124 4.77 22.57 15.81
N LYS A 125 4.02 23.67 15.81
CA LYS A 125 4.50 25.06 15.62
C LYS A 125 5.10 25.42 14.24
N ALA A 126 5.17 24.49 13.29
CA ALA A 126 5.89 24.69 12.02
C ALA A 126 5.00 24.62 10.75
N GLY A 127 3.67 24.53 10.92
CA GLY A 127 2.74 24.42 9.80
C GLY A 127 2.47 22.97 9.39
N PHE A 128 2.19 22.73 8.12
CA PHE A 128 1.83 21.41 7.60
C PHE A 128 2.55 21.11 6.29
N GLY A 129 2.89 19.85 6.07
CA GLY A 129 3.39 19.31 4.81
C GLY A 129 2.26 18.60 4.05
N TRP A 130 2.29 18.67 2.71
CA TRP A 130 1.35 17.91 1.89
C TRP A 130 1.99 17.35 0.63
N ARG A 131 1.46 16.23 0.14
CA ARG A 131 1.82 15.60 -1.14
C ARG A 131 0.65 15.70 -2.11
N SER A 132 0.64 16.73 -2.96
CA SER A 132 -0.50 17.06 -3.83
C SER A 132 -0.89 15.93 -4.78
N GLY A 133 0.08 15.19 -5.33
CA GLY A 133 -0.19 14.06 -6.24
C GLY A 133 -0.99 12.93 -5.56
N ILE A 134 -0.67 12.63 -4.30
CA ILE A 134 -1.40 11.62 -3.52
C ILE A 134 -2.81 12.11 -3.19
N LEU A 135 -2.94 13.36 -2.75
CA LEU A 135 -4.24 13.99 -2.45
C LEU A 135 -5.15 13.95 -3.68
N GLN A 136 -4.68 14.47 -4.82
CA GLN A 136 -5.45 14.52 -6.06
C GLN A 136 -5.89 13.14 -6.51
N ARG A 137 -4.96 12.16 -6.54
CA ARG A 137 -5.27 10.77 -6.89
C ARG A 137 -6.36 10.16 -6.02
N ASN A 138 -6.38 10.47 -4.71
CA ASN A 138 -7.37 9.93 -3.80
C ASN A 138 -8.77 10.50 -4.06
N PHE A 139 -8.87 11.79 -4.39
CA PHE A 139 -10.15 12.47 -4.62
C PHE A 139 -10.66 12.38 -6.07
N ASP A 140 -9.82 11.99 -7.04
CA ASP A 140 -10.23 11.69 -8.41
C ASP A 140 -11.16 10.48 -8.52
N GLN A 141 -11.31 9.69 -7.44
CA GLN A 141 -12.13 8.50 -7.41
C GLN A 141 -13.30 8.70 -6.45
N PHE A 142 -14.50 8.79 -6.99
CA PHE A 142 -15.70 8.92 -6.17
C PHE A 142 -16.83 8.01 -6.70
N PRO A 143 -17.54 7.29 -5.83
CA PRO A 143 -17.23 7.06 -4.40
C PRO A 143 -16.04 6.10 -4.23
N MET A 144 -15.20 6.33 -3.22
CA MET A 144 -14.19 5.35 -2.81
C MET A 144 -14.82 4.29 -1.90
N PRO A 145 -14.43 3.01 -2.04
CA PRO A 145 -14.84 2.00 -1.09
C PRO A 145 -14.22 2.30 0.28
N VAL A 146 -15.03 2.21 1.33
CA VAL A 146 -14.56 2.25 2.71
C VAL A 146 -13.90 0.92 3.03
N SER A 147 -12.66 0.95 3.53
CA SER A 147 -11.95 -0.25 3.96
C SER A 147 -12.15 -0.46 5.46
N HIS A 148 -12.48 -1.68 5.86
CA HIS A 148 -12.60 -2.02 7.28
C HIS A 148 -11.23 -2.49 7.81
N ILE A 149 -10.80 -1.92 8.93
CA ILE A 149 -9.54 -2.23 9.60
C ILE A 149 -9.87 -2.75 10.99
N GLY A 150 -9.60 -4.03 11.22
CA GLY A 150 -9.78 -4.66 12.52
C GLY A 150 -8.52 -4.54 13.39
N LYS A 151 -8.62 -5.05 14.63
CA LYS A 151 -7.48 -5.12 15.55
C LYS A 151 -6.28 -5.88 14.99
N GLU A 152 -6.52 -6.99 14.29
CA GLU A 152 -5.46 -7.82 13.72
C GLU A 152 -4.69 -7.08 12.61
N ASP A 153 -5.37 -6.23 11.83
CA ASP A 153 -4.73 -5.39 10.83
C ASP A 153 -3.81 -4.34 11.46
N LEU A 154 -4.23 -3.74 12.59
CA LEU A 154 -3.40 -2.81 13.34
C LEU A 154 -2.18 -3.48 13.98
N LEU A 155 -2.33 -4.72 14.45
CA LEU A 155 -1.23 -5.54 14.96
C LEU A 155 -0.25 -5.91 13.82
N ASP A 156 -0.76 -6.24 12.63
CA ASP A 156 0.05 -6.49 11.44
C ASP A 156 0.92 -5.28 11.08
N ILE A 157 0.33 -4.07 11.07
CA ILE A 157 1.06 -2.82 10.84
C ILE A 157 2.13 -2.62 11.91
N ALA A 158 1.83 -2.86 13.19
CA ALA A 158 2.79 -2.71 14.28
C ALA A 158 3.98 -3.68 14.12
N GLU A 159 3.73 -4.94 13.76
CA GLU A 159 4.77 -5.95 13.54
C GLU A 159 5.70 -5.57 12.38
N VAL A 160 5.10 -5.14 11.26
CA VAL A 160 5.85 -4.70 10.08
C VAL A 160 6.62 -3.42 10.37
N TYR A 161 6.03 -2.49 11.13
CA TYR A 161 6.71 -1.27 11.57
C TYR A 161 7.93 -1.58 12.41
N GLN A 162 7.80 -2.48 13.39
CA GLN A 162 8.93 -2.90 14.21
C GLN A 162 10.03 -3.50 13.35
N SER A 163 9.69 -4.41 12.44
CA SER A 163 10.65 -5.01 11.50
C SER A 163 11.35 -3.95 10.65
N TYR A 164 10.61 -2.94 10.18
CA TYR A 164 11.12 -1.85 9.35
C TYR A 164 12.06 -0.90 10.11
N ILE A 165 11.82 -0.62 11.40
CA ILE A 165 12.70 0.27 12.16
C ILE A 165 13.96 -0.45 12.66
N THR A 166 13.90 -1.76 12.90
CA THR A 166 15.04 -2.52 13.43
C THR A 166 15.97 -3.11 12.38
N PHE A 167 15.54 -3.27 11.12
CA PHE A 167 16.44 -3.84 10.10
C PHE A 167 17.57 -2.87 9.74
N ASP A 168 18.73 -3.45 9.43
CA ASP A 168 19.93 -2.71 9.07
C ASP A 168 19.85 -2.16 7.64
N LYS A 169 19.40 -0.91 7.52
CA LYS A 169 19.25 -0.18 6.25
C LYS A 169 20.58 0.04 5.53
N GLU A 170 21.67 0.16 6.27
CA GLU A 170 23.00 0.40 5.72
C GLU A 170 23.62 -0.90 5.20
N ALA A 171 23.41 -1.99 5.93
CA ALA A 171 23.83 -3.31 5.47
C ALA A 171 23.01 -3.79 4.27
N PHE A 172 21.73 -3.41 4.13
CA PHE A 172 20.85 -3.88 3.04
C PHE A 172 20.15 -2.74 2.26
N PRO A 173 20.91 -1.85 1.60
CA PRO A 173 20.36 -0.67 0.92
C PRO A 173 19.44 -1.01 -0.26
N GLU A 174 19.58 -2.19 -0.86
CA GLU A 174 18.71 -2.70 -1.92
C GLU A 174 17.26 -2.91 -1.46
N ILE A 175 17.04 -3.31 -0.20
CA ILE A 175 15.70 -3.50 0.37
C ILE A 175 15.05 -2.14 0.61
N THR A 176 15.79 -1.19 1.20
CA THR A 176 15.35 0.19 1.38
C THR A 176 14.98 0.83 0.04
N ARG A 177 15.76 0.57 -1.01
CA ARG A 177 15.45 1.05 -2.37
C ARG A 177 14.15 0.43 -2.91
N ALA A 178 13.94 -0.87 -2.72
CA ALA A 178 12.72 -1.57 -3.12
C ALA A 178 11.47 -0.98 -2.44
N MET A 179 11.55 -0.72 -1.14
CA MET A 179 10.50 -0.05 -0.37
C MET A 179 10.18 1.34 -0.93
N ASN A 180 11.21 2.16 -1.18
CA ASN A 180 11.03 3.51 -1.73
C ASN A 180 10.45 3.49 -3.14
N MET A 181 10.85 2.52 -3.98
CA MET A 181 10.26 2.32 -5.30
C MET A 181 8.78 1.96 -5.19
N PHE A 182 8.43 1.04 -4.27
CA PHE A 182 7.04 0.66 -4.05
C PHE A 182 6.19 1.83 -3.56
N ASP A 183 6.68 2.61 -2.59
CA ASP A 183 6.04 3.85 -2.14
C ASP A 183 5.84 4.84 -3.30
N SER A 184 6.84 4.98 -4.17
CA SER A 184 6.79 5.87 -5.33
C SER A 184 5.71 5.48 -6.34
N LEU A 185 5.34 4.20 -6.41
CA LEU A 185 4.24 3.75 -7.28
C LEU A 185 2.89 4.32 -6.82
N SER A 186 2.75 4.75 -5.56
CA SER A 186 1.55 5.43 -5.08
C SER A 186 1.31 6.78 -5.80
N PHE A 187 2.32 7.42 -6.35
CA PHE A 187 2.13 8.68 -7.07
C PHE A 187 1.56 8.50 -8.48
N LEU A 188 1.52 7.26 -8.98
CA LEU A 188 0.98 6.96 -10.30
C LEU A 188 -0.55 6.91 -10.27
N GLN A 189 -1.16 7.27 -11.40
CA GLN A 189 -2.59 7.04 -11.61
C GLN A 189 -2.90 5.55 -11.50
N LYS A 190 -4.07 5.22 -10.93
CA LYS A 190 -4.55 3.84 -10.89
C LYS A 190 -4.65 3.31 -12.33
N ASN A 191 -4.40 2.02 -12.51
CA ASN A 191 -4.43 1.33 -13.81
C ASN A 191 -3.36 1.81 -14.82
N SER A 192 -2.37 2.59 -14.38
CA SER A 192 -1.23 2.94 -15.22
C SER A 192 -0.40 1.71 -15.55
N THR A 193 -0.04 1.52 -16.82
CA THR A 193 0.87 0.45 -17.26
C THR A 193 2.24 0.57 -16.59
N PHE A 194 2.68 1.80 -16.26
CA PHE A 194 3.90 2.03 -15.49
C PHE A 194 3.82 1.47 -14.07
N HIS A 195 2.62 1.38 -13.48
CA HIS A 195 2.46 0.77 -12.18
C HIS A 195 2.85 -0.71 -12.23
N VAL A 196 2.31 -1.45 -13.21
CA VAL A 196 2.63 -2.87 -13.39
C VAL A 196 4.11 -3.09 -13.72
N LEU A 197 4.68 -2.28 -14.63
CA LEU A 197 6.12 -2.34 -14.94
C LEU A 197 6.98 -2.06 -13.70
N GLY A 198 6.57 -1.11 -12.86
CA GLY A 198 7.24 -0.80 -11.59
C GLY A 198 7.21 -1.98 -10.61
N LEU A 199 6.07 -2.67 -10.50
CA LEU A 199 5.96 -3.89 -9.68
C LEU A 199 6.92 -4.98 -10.17
N PHE A 200 6.98 -5.23 -11.48
CA PHE A 200 7.97 -6.18 -12.03
C PHE A 200 9.41 -5.75 -11.75
N ALA A 201 9.74 -4.46 -11.89
CA ALA A 201 11.07 -3.95 -11.60
C ALA A 201 11.47 -4.20 -10.14
N ILE A 202 10.54 -4.03 -9.19
CA ILE A 202 10.79 -4.32 -7.77
C ILE A 202 11.01 -5.81 -7.54
N ILE A 203 10.18 -6.68 -8.13
CA ILE A 203 10.33 -8.13 -7.96
C ILE A 203 11.67 -8.58 -8.56
N GLU A 204 11.97 -8.18 -9.80
CA GLU A 204 13.22 -8.50 -10.49
C GLU A 204 14.43 -8.02 -9.68
N MET A 205 14.38 -6.80 -9.13
CA MET A 205 15.46 -6.27 -8.30
C MET A 205 15.72 -7.10 -7.03
N LEU A 206 14.66 -7.66 -6.43
CA LEU A 206 14.77 -8.42 -5.18
C LEU A 206 15.26 -9.85 -5.40
N ILE A 207 14.79 -10.53 -6.44
CA ILE A 207 14.95 -12.00 -6.55
C ILE A 207 15.70 -12.47 -7.78
N THR A 208 16.04 -11.59 -8.73
CA THR A 208 16.71 -11.98 -9.98
C THR A 208 18.14 -11.45 -10.06
N HIS A 209 18.93 -12.11 -10.90
CA HIS A 209 20.28 -11.73 -11.26
C HIS A 209 20.40 -11.62 -12.77
N ASN A 210 21.47 -10.94 -13.22
CA ASN A 210 21.75 -10.79 -14.64
C ASN A 210 21.99 -12.18 -15.25
N PRO A 211 21.17 -12.59 -16.25
CA PRO A 211 21.35 -13.88 -16.91
C PRO A 211 22.78 -14.07 -17.42
N LYS A 212 23.37 -15.23 -17.17
CA LYS A 212 24.62 -15.61 -17.81
C LYS A 212 24.35 -15.89 -19.29
N LEU A 213 25.02 -15.16 -20.19
CA LEU A 213 24.80 -15.27 -21.65
C LEU A 213 25.00 -16.68 -22.21
N GLU A 214 25.78 -17.50 -21.51
CA GLU A 214 26.11 -18.88 -21.88
C GLU A 214 25.04 -19.90 -21.45
N ASP A 215 24.15 -19.53 -20.52
CA ASP A 215 23.10 -20.41 -20.01
C ASP A 215 21.71 -19.95 -20.50
N ARG A 216 21.19 -20.64 -21.52
CA ARG A 216 19.84 -20.39 -22.06
C ARG A 216 18.73 -20.66 -21.02
N GLY A 217 19.01 -21.41 -19.96
CA GLY A 217 18.09 -21.67 -18.86
C GLY A 217 17.99 -20.50 -17.86
N ASP A 218 18.96 -19.60 -17.83
CA ASP A 218 19.07 -18.53 -16.81
C ASP A 218 18.29 -17.25 -17.17
N SER A 219 17.21 -17.37 -17.95
CA SER A 219 16.36 -16.20 -18.26
C SER A 219 15.68 -15.65 -17.01
N ILE A 220 15.43 -14.33 -16.96
CA ILE A 220 14.67 -13.69 -15.87
C ILE A 220 13.32 -14.38 -15.64
N THR A 221 12.62 -14.75 -16.72
CA THR A 221 11.36 -15.51 -16.65
C THR A 221 11.54 -16.84 -15.92
N HIS A 222 12.62 -17.57 -16.20
CA HIS A 222 12.89 -18.85 -15.54
C HIS A 222 13.23 -18.66 -14.05
N GLN A 223 14.08 -17.68 -13.72
CA GLN A 223 14.42 -17.35 -12.33
C GLN A 223 13.16 -17.01 -11.52
N MET A 224 12.20 -16.29 -12.09
CA MET A 224 10.95 -15.93 -11.41
C MET A 224 10.03 -17.13 -11.22
N GLN A 225 9.90 -17.96 -12.25
CA GLN A 225 9.11 -19.20 -12.20
C GLN A 225 9.66 -20.21 -11.19
N SER A 226 10.96 -20.19 -10.89
CA SER A 226 11.59 -21.09 -9.94
C SER A 226 11.65 -20.50 -8.53
N LYS A 227 12.09 -19.24 -8.37
CA LYS A 227 12.34 -18.61 -7.07
C LYS A 227 11.05 -18.22 -6.34
N ILE A 228 10.02 -17.70 -7.04
CA ILE A 228 8.80 -17.24 -6.37
C ILE A 228 8.02 -18.37 -5.70
N PRO A 229 7.76 -19.53 -6.35
CA PRO A 229 7.12 -20.66 -5.68
C PRO A 229 7.86 -21.14 -4.43
N LEU A 230 9.20 -21.09 -4.43
CA LEU A 230 10.02 -21.47 -3.27
C LEU A 230 9.89 -20.44 -2.15
N LEU A 231 9.96 -19.15 -2.47
CA LEU A 231 9.76 -18.05 -1.52
C LEU A 231 8.34 -18.06 -0.93
N SER A 232 7.33 -18.31 -1.76
CA SER A 232 5.92 -18.40 -1.33
C SER A 232 5.71 -19.40 -0.19
N ARG A 233 6.50 -20.49 -0.16
CA ARG A 233 6.46 -21.49 0.92
C ARG A 233 7.10 -21.02 2.24
N ARG A 234 7.93 -19.97 2.20
CA ARG A 234 8.61 -19.38 3.37
C ARG A 234 7.91 -18.15 3.92
N PHE A 235 7.01 -17.55 3.15
CA PHE A 235 6.21 -16.44 3.63
C PHE A 235 5.31 -16.88 4.78
N GLN A 236 5.05 -15.96 5.72
CA GLN A 236 4.09 -16.15 6.81
C GLN A 236 2.71 -16.51 6.26
N GLU A 237 2.34 -15.89 5.15
CA GLU A 237 1.16 -16.23 4.37
C GLU A 237 1.57 -16.58 2.93
N LYS A 238 1.04 -17.69 2.39
CA LYS A 238 1.30 -18.15 1.02
C LYS A 238 0.47 -17.40 0.00
N LEU A 239 1.05 -17.10 -1.16
CA LEU A 239 0.33 -16.41 -2.24
C LEU A 239 -0.94 -17.16 -2.61
N ASP A 240 -2.09 -16.48 -2.58
CA ASP A 240 -3.39 -17.07 -2.85
C ASP A 240 -3.71 -17.07 -4.36
N TYR A 241 -3.02 -17.93 -5.10
CA TYR A 241 -3.28 -18.10 -6.53
C TYR A 241 -4.75 -18.42 -6.85
N PRO A 242 -5.46 -19.29 -6.10
CA PRO A 242 -6.88 -19.56 -6.34
C PRO A 242 -7.77 -18.33 -6.26
N PHE A 243 -7.55 -17.43 -5.30
CA PHE A 243 -8.30 -16.18 -5.18
C PHE A 243 -8.21 -15.34 -6.47
N TYR A 244 -7.00 -15.14 -7.00
CA TYR A 244 -6.79 -14.31 -8.19
C TYR A 244 -7.08 -15.03 -9.50
N PHE A 245 -6.77 -16.32 -9.61
CA PHE A 245 -6.68 -17.03 -10.90
C PHE A 245 -7.42 -18.37 -10.95
N GLN A 246 -8.19 -18.71 -9.91
CA GLN A 246 -8.94 -19.97 -9.82
C GLN A 246 -8.02 -21.18 -10.01
N ASP A 247 -8.28 -22.05 -10.99
CA ASP A 247 -7.52 -23.29 -11.23
C ASP A 247 -6.20 -23.08 -12.01
N GLY A 248 -5.70 -21.85 -12.05
CA GLY A 248 -4.45 -21.50 -12.69
C GLY A 248 -3.23 -22.04 -11.96
N SER A 249 -2.44 -22.92 -12.59
CA SER A 249 -1.17 -23.35 -11.98
C SER A 249 -0.17 -22.19 -11.89
N GLU A 250 0.64 -22.15 -10.82
CA GLU A 250 1.61 -21.08 -10.56
C GLU A 250 2.51 -20.78 -11.78
N LYS A 251 3.00 -21.84 -12.44
CA LYS A 251 3.83 -21.72 -13.64
C LYS A 251 3.08 -21.05 -14.80
N LYS A 252 1.81 -21.39 -15.03
CA LYS A 252 0.99 -20.77 -16.09
C LYS A 252 0.71 -19.31 -15.79
N VAL A 253 0.41 -18.99 -14.53
CA VAL A 253 0.20 -17.62 -14.07
C VAL A 253 1.44 -16.77 -14.33
N TRP A 254 2.63 -17.23 -13.90
CA TRP A 254 3.87 -16.49 -14.11
C TRP A 254 4.25 -16.35 -15.58
N SER A 255 4.02 -17.37 -16.41
CA SER A 255 4.19 -17.25 -17.88
C SER A 255 3.31 -16.15 -18.46
N ALA A 256 2.03 -16.10 -18.08
CA ALA A 256 1.09 -15.09 -18.57
C ALA A 256 1.46 -13.69 -18.08
N LEU A 257 1.84 -13.54 -16.80
CA LEU A 257 2.32 -12.30 -16.21
C LEU A 257 3.54 -11.74 -16.97
N TYR A 258 4.49 -12.60 -17.34
CA TYR A 258 5.67 -12.19 -18.12
C TYR A 258 5.33 -11.80 -19.55
N LYS A 259 4.40 -12.53 -20.20
CA LYS A 259 3.90 -12.13 -21.51
C LYS A 259 3.22 -10.77 -21.44
N TYR A 260 2.42 -10.53 -20.40
CA TYR A 260 1.78 -9.25 -20.15
C TYR A 260 2.83 -8.12 -19.98
N ARG A 261 3.84 -8.31 -19.13
CA ARG A 261 4.98 -7.38 -18.98
C ARG A 261 5.68 -7.08 -20.30
N SER A 262 5.97 -8.12 -21.09
CA SER A 262 6.66 -7.98 -22.39
C SER A 262 5.81 -7.17 -23.38
N ALA A 263 4.51 -7.45 -23.47
CA ALA A 263 3.60 -6.68 -24.33
C ALA A 263 3.62 -5.19 -23.99
N MET A 264 3.53 -4.84 -22.70
CA MET A 264 3.60 -3.44 -22.25
C MET A 264 4.94 -2.77 -22.57
N ALA A 265 6.06 -3.47 -22.31
CA ALA A 265 7.40 -2.92 -22.54
C ALA A 265 7.69 -2.61 -24.02
N HIS A 266 7.05 -3.33 -24.95
CA HIS A 266 7.18 -3.10 -26.39
C HIS A 266 6.07 -2.21 -26.98
N GLY A 267 5.24 -1.59 -26.14
CA GLY A 267 4.14 -0.71 -26.58
C GLY A 267 2.96 -1.45 -27.21
N GLY A 268 2.83 -2.75 -26.97
CA GLY A 268 1.72 -3.56 -27.46
C GLY A 268 0.45 -3.41 -26.62
N VAL A 269 -0.70 -3.71 -27.22
CA VAL A 269 -1.98 -3.81 -26.52
C VAL A 269 -2.13 -5.23 -25.96
N SER A 270 -2.42 -5.33 -24.66
CA SER A 270 -2.60 -6.63 -24.00
C SER A 270 -4.02 -7.13 -24.19
N ASP A 271 -4.17 -8.26 -24.88
CA ASP A 271 -5.45 -8.92 -25.09
C ASP A 271 -5.71 -10.01 -24.05
N PHE A 272 -6.47 -9.67 -23.00
CA PHE A 272 -6.88 -10.60 -21.95
C PHE A 272 -7.95 -11.61 -22.40
N ALA A 273 -8.57 -11.44 -23.58
CA ALA A 273 -9.44 -12.47 -24.16
C ALA A 273 -8.65 -13.59 -24.84
N SER A 274 -7.40 -13.33 -25.23
CA SER A 274 -6.51 -14.34 -25.82
C SER A 274 -6.24 -15.50 -24.86
N SER A 275 -6.06 -16.71 -25.40
CA SER A 275 -5.83 -17.93 -24.61
C SER A 275 -4.64 -17.84 -23.65
N GLU A 276 -3.66 -16.98 -23.95
CA GLU A 276 -2.43 -16.87 -23.16
C GLU A 276 -2.53 -15.90 -21.98
N LEU A 277 -3.33 -14.83 -22.07
CA LEU A 277 -3.52 -13.86 -20.97
C LEU A 277 -4.85 -14.05 -20.22
N ARG A 278 -5.77 -14.85 -20.75
CA ARG A 278 -7.10 -15.11 -20.14
C ARG A 278 -7.03 -15.55 -18.69
N ILE A 279 -5.98 -16.27 -18.30
CA ILE A 279 -5.77 -16.69 -16.90
C ILE A 279 -5.62 -15.50 -15.95
N LEU A 280 -5.15 -14.34 -16.41
CA LEU A 280 -4.99 -13.13 -15.61
C LEU A 280 -6.31 -12.38 -15.39
N LYS A 281 -7.37 -12.73 -16.13
CA LYS A 281 -8.68 -12.06 -16.19
C LYS A 281 -8.61 -10.66 -16.80
N ASP A 282 -7.94 -9.74 -16.13
CA ASP A 282 -7.78 -8.34 -16.56
C ASP A 282 -6.53 -7.70 -15.93
N ALA A 283 -6.26 -6.45 -16.31
CA ALA A 283 -5.11 -5.70 -15.82
C ALA A 283 -5.18 -5.39 -14.32
N ASN A 284 -6.39 -5.18 -13.76
CA ASN A 284 -6.56 -4.84 -12.34
C ASN A 284 -6.29 -6.05 -11.46
N ASN A 285 -6.73 -7.23 -11.87
CA ASN A 285 -6.48 -8.48 -11.17
C ASN A 285 -4.99 -8.86 -11.21
N ALA A 286 -4.32 -8.65 -12.37
CA ALA A 286 -2.87 -8.81 -12.47
C ALA A 286 -2.10 -7.81 -11.58
N ASP A 287 -2.49 -6.54 -11.59
CA ASP A 287 -1.91 -5.50 -10.72
C ASP A 287 -2.07 -5.84 -9.24
N ALA A 288 -3.28 -6.22 -8.81
CA ALA A 288 -3.57 -6.58 -7.43
C ALA A 288 -2.74 -7.78 -6.96
N PHE A 289 -2.61 -8.82 -7.79
CA PHE A 289 -1.76 -9.97 -7.48
C PHE A 289 -0.28 -9.57 -7.38
N LEU A 290 0.23 -8.78 -8.33
CA LEU A 290 1.63 -8.34 -8.34
C LEU A 290 1.95 -7.44 -7.13
N ARG A 291 1.02 -6.58 -6.70
CA ARG A 291 1.15 -5.82 -5.44
C ARG A 291 1.31 -6.76 -4.26
N GLU A 292 0.47 -7.78 -4.18
CA GLU A 292 0.51 -8.76 -3.09
C GLU A 292 1.84 -9.54 -3.07
N VAL A 293 2.36 -9.91 -4.24
CA VAL A 293 3.70 -10.49 -4.38
C VAL A 293 4.77 -9.54 -3.85
N VAL A 294 4.76 -8.26 -4.26
CA VAL A 294 5.74 -7.26 -3.81
C VAL A 294 5.66 -7.04 -2.31
N LYS A 295 4.45 -6.89 -1.74
CA LYS A 295 4.25 -6.73 -0.29
C LYS A 295 4.86 -7.88 0.48
N ARG A 296 4.59 -9.13 0.07
CA ARG A 296 5.15 -10.32 0.74
C ARG A 296 6.66 -10.42 0.60
N LEU A 297 7.20 -10.10 -0.57
CA LEU A 297 8.64 -10.08 -0.79
C LEU A 297 9.32 -9.02 0.09
N LEU A 298 8.76 -7.81 0.18
CA LEU A 298 9.29 -6.75 1.04
C LEU A 298 9.19 -7.11 2.52
N ARG A 299 8.04 -7.63 2.97
CA ARG A 299 7.87 -8.09 4.36
C ARG A 299 8.86 -9.18 4.73
N HIS A 300 9.02 -10.17 3.85
CA HIS A 300 9.96 -11.26 4.11
C HIS A 300 11.42 -10.78 4.04
N SER A 301 11.75 -9.78 3.22
CA SER A 301 13.11 -9.22 3.16
C SER A 301 13.47 -8.40 4.41
N LEU A 302 12.50 -7.80 5.10
CA LEU A 302 12.74 -7.19 6.41
C LEU A 302 13.08 -8.23 7.48
N LYS A 303 12.53 -9.46 7.38
CA LYS A 303 12.75 -10.54 8.34
C LYS A 303 14.00 -11.37 8.04
N GLU A 304 14.25 -11.67 6.78
CA GLU A 304 15.38 -12.51 6.32
C GLU A 304 16.18 -11.82 5.19
N PRO A 305 16.81 -10.66 5.45
CA PRO A 305 17.43 -9.85 4.38
C PRO A 305 18.57 -10.56 3.65
N GLN A 306 19.34 -11.41 4.34
CA GLN A 306 20.46 -12.15 3.74
C GLN A 306 20.00 -13.14 2.66
N LEU A 307 18.81 -13.74 2.80
CA LEU A 307 18.28 -14.68 1.81
C LEU A 307 18.17 -14.04 0.42
N TYR A 308 17.85 -12.75 0.35
CA TYR A 308 17.70 -12.03 -0.92
C TYR A 308 19.05 -11.80 -1.61
N ARG A 309 20.13 -11.64 -0.84
CA ARG A 309 21.49 -11.63 -1.41
C ARG A 309 21.88 -12.99 -1.94
N ASP A 310 21.59 -14.03 -1.17
CA ASP A 310 21.93 -15.40 -1.52
C ASP A 310 21.17 -15.84 -2.79
N LEU A 311 19.88 -15.48 -2.90
CA LEU A 311 19.06 -15.74 -4.07
C LEU A 311 19.59 -15.05 -5.34
N ARG A 312 20.23 -13.89 -5.24
CA ARG A 312 20.85 -13.22 -6.40
C ARG A 312 22.19 -13.84 -6.80
N ASN A 313 22.77 -14.67 -5.94
CA ASN A 313 24.01 -15.39 -6.22
C ASN A 313 23.78 -16.84 -6.71
N CYS A 314 22.52 -17.29 -6.69
CA CYS A 314 22.06 -18.60 -7.18
C CYS A 314 21.49 -18.49 -8.60
#